data_AF-A0A961GH61-F1
#
_entry.id   AF-A0A961GH61-F1
#
_cell.length_a   1.000
_cell.length_b   1.000
_cell.length_c   1.000
_cell.angle_alpha   90.00
_cell.angle_beta   90.00
_cell.angle_gamma   90.00
#
_symmetry.space_group_name_H-M   'P 1'
#
loop_
_entity.id
_entity.type
_entity.pdbx_description
1 polymer ?
#
loop_
_entity_poly.entity_id
_entity_poly.type
_entity_poly.pdbx_seq_one_letter_code
_entity_poly.pdbx_strand_id
1 'polypeptide(L)'
;VPADMYERPKAGFGIPLESWLRGPLRDWAAERLFESDAVAMLNDGMIKAAWEEHQSGRRNRSREIWDVAVFAEWAVGRVTHSDW
;
A
#
# COMPACT_ATOMS: atom_id res chain seq x y z
N VAL A 1 -21.46 15.11 -30.53
CA VAL A 1 -20.78 14.10 -29.71
C VAL A 1 -21.81 13.06 -29.30
N PRO A 2 -21.50 11.75 -29.37
CA PRO A 2 -22.43 10.68 -28.94
C PRO A 2 -22.87 10.82 -27.47
N ALA A 3 -24.15 10.59 -27.18
CA ALA A 3 -24.75 10.85 -25.86
C ALA A 3 -24.23 9.91 -24.75
N ASP A 4 -23.78 8.72 -25.12
CA ASP A 4 -23.19 7.69 -24.26
C ASP A 4 -21.84 8.09 -23.65
N MET A 5 -21.17 9.11 -24.19
CA MET A 5 -19.94 9.65 -23.60
C MET A 5 -20.17 10.58 -22.40
N TYR A 6 -21.36 11.18 -22.25
CA TYR A 6 -21.65 12.16 -21.19
C TYR A 6 -22.55 11.63 -20.07
N GLU A 7 -23.39 10.63 -20.34
CA GLU A 7 -24.37 10.09 -19.38
C GLU A 7 -23.82 8.93 -18.54
N ARG A 8 -22.50 8.83 -18.37
CA ARG A 8 -21.91 7.79 -17.51
C ARG A 8 -22.13 8.18 -16.04
N PRO A 9 -22.71 7.30 -15.19
CA PRO A 9 -22.76 7.53 -13.76
C PRO A 9 -21.35 7.84 -13.24
N LYS A 10 -21.21 8.81 -12.33
CA LYS A 10 -19.91 9.15 -11.72
C LYS A 10 -19.33 7.91 -11.04
N ALA A 11 -18.50 7.17 -11.75
CA ALA A 11 -17.70 6.10 -11.21
C ALA A 11 -16.51 6.79 -10.54
N GLY A 12 -16.38 6.65 -9.21
CA GLY A 12 -15.21 7.15 -8.50
C GLY A 12 -13.95 6.59 -9.15
N PHE A 13 -12.96 7.45 -9.37
CA PHE A 13 -11.63 7.03 -9.82
C PHE A 13 -10.94 6.29 -8.66
N GLY A 14 -11.30 5.02 -8.46
CA GLY A 14 -10.65 4.16 -7.51
C GLY A 14 -9.21 3.92 -7.95
N ILE A 15 -8.25 4.22 -7.08
CA ILE A 15 -6.85 3.88 -7.31
C ILE A 15 -6.74 2.35 -7.35
N PRO A 16 -6.13 1.75 -8.38
CA PRO A 16 -6.03 0.31 -8.51
C PRO A 16 -4.90 -0.25 -7.62
N LEU A 17 -5.02 -0.05 -6.30
CA LEU A 17 -4.00 -0.42 -5.32
C LEU A 17 -3.58 -1.89 -5.42
N GLU A 18 -4.52 -2.79 -5.73
CA GLU A 18 -4.21 -4.22 -5.90
C GLU A 18 -3.23 -4.51 -7.02
N SER A 19 -3.42 -3.91 -8.20
CA SER A 19 -2.49 -4.12 -9.31
C SER A 19 -1.18 -3.37 -9.09
N TRP A 20 -1.23 -2.22 -8.41
CA TRP A 20 -0.04 -1.44 -8.10
C TRP A 20 0.87 -2.13 -7.09
N LEU A 21 0.32 -2.62 -5.98
CA LEU A 21 1.09 -3.29 -4.92
C LEU A 21 1.63 -4.67 -5.34
N ARG A 22 0.98 -5.34 -6.31
CA ARG A 22 1.55 -6.53 -6.95
C ARG A 22 2.58 -6.22 -8.04
N GLY A 23 2.55 -5.00 -8.59
CA GLY A 23 3.37 -4.59 -9.72
C GLY A 23 4.24 -3.39 -9.38
N PRO A 24 3.97 -2.19 -9.94
CA PRO A 24 4.90 -1.05 -9.89
C PRO A 24 5.27 -0.56 -8.48
N LEU A 25 4.42 -0.78 -7.48
CA LEU A 25 4.67 -0.38 -6.08
C LEU A 25 5.13 -1.54 -5.19
N ARG A 26 5.35 -2.73 -5.75
CA ARG A 26 5.73 -3.92 -4.98
C ARG A 26 6.99 -3.68 -4.17
N ASP A 27 8.07 -3.26 -4.81
CA ASP A 27 9.37 -3.20 -4.16
C ASP A 27 9.42 -2.07 -3.12
N TRP A 28 8.81 -0.92 -3.43
CA TRP A 28 8.60 0.16 -2.47
C TRP A 28 7.83 -0.31 -1.24
N ALA A 29 6.71 -1.02 -1.44
CA ALA A 29 5.93 -1.54 -0.32
C ALA A 29 6.73 -2.56 0.50
N ALA A 30 7.46 -3.46 -0.14
CA ALA A 30 8.29 -4.46 0.54
C ALA A 30 9.36 -3.78 1.42
N GLU A 31 10.05 -2.77 0.89
CA GLU A 31 11.04 -2.00 1.63
C GLU A 31 10.41 -1.34 2.86
N ARG A 32 9.25 -0.70 2.70
CA ARG A 32 8.53 -0.08 3.83
C ARG A 32 8.04 -1.08 4.87
N LEU A 33 7.60 -2.27 4.46
CA LEU A 33 7.07 -3.30 5.35
C LEU A 33 8.16 -4.04 6.13
N PHE A 34 9.35 -4.21 5.55
CA PHE A 34 10.36 -5.12 6.11
C PHE A 34 11.66 -4.45 6.55
N GLU A 35 11.88 -3.18 6.20
CA GLU A 35 13.10 -2.45 6.55
C GLU A 35 12.83 -1.24 7.46
N SER A 36 11.58 -1.00 7.84
CA SER A 36 11.19 0.13 8.70
C SER A 36 11.21 -0.25 10.19
N ASP A 37 11.98 0.49 11.00
CA ASP A 37 12.00 0.34 12.46
C ASP A 37 10.62 0.55 13.10
N ALA A 38 9.80 1.43 12.52
CA ALA A 38 8.44 1.67 13.00
C ALA A 38 7.54 0.45 12.79
N VAL A 39 7.80 -0.33 11.74
CA VAL A 39 7.09 -1.57 11.45
C VAL A 39 7.61 -2.72 12.31
N ALA A 40 8.87 -2.72 12.71
CA ALA A 40 9.43 -3.72 13.63
C ALA A 40 8.73 -3.77 15.01
N MET A 41 7.95 -2.73 15.36
CA MET A 41 7.08 -2.74 16.55
C MET A 41 5.74 -3.48 16.34
N LEU A 42 5.41 -3.84 15.11
CA LEU A 42 4.20 -4.55 14.74
C LEU A 42 4.44 -6.07 14.71
N ASN A 43 3.38 -6.84 14.42
CA ASN A 43 3.49 -8.29 14.31
C ASN A 43 4.03 -8.71 12.94
N ASP A 44 5.34 -8.97 12.85
CA ASP A 44 6.03 -9.42 11.64
C ASP A 44 5.38 -10.63 10.97
N GLY A 45 4.89 -11.59 11.78
CA GLY A 45 4.23 -12.79 11.27
C GLY A 45 2.93 -12.46 10.53
N MET A 46 2.14 -11.53 11.07
CA MET A 46 0.91 -11.06 10.41
C MET A 46 1.21 -10.27 9.13
N ILE A 47 2.24 -9.42 9.16
CA ILE A 47 2.64 -8.61 7.99
C ILE A 47 3.12 -9.52 6.86
N LYS A 48 3.99 -10.48 7.18
CA LYS A 48 4.49 -11.45 6.20
C LYS A 48 3.37 -12.31 5.62
N ALA A 49 2.45 -12.79 6.46
CA ALA A 49 1.30 -13.56 5.98
C ALA A 49 0.41 -12.73 5.05
N ALA A 50 0.10 -11.47 5.41
CA ALA A 50 -0.69 -10.57 4.58
C ALA A 50 0.00 -10.27 3.25
N TRP A 51 1.32 -10.04 3.28
CA TRP A 51 2.15 -9.84 2.10
C TRP A 51 2.12 -11.05 1.16
N GLU A 52 2.37 -12.26 1.68
CA GLU A 52 2.35 -13.48 0.89
C GLU A 52 0.97 -13.79 0.30
N GLU A 53 -0.10 -13.61 1.09
CA GLU A 53 -1.49 -13.74 0.61
C GLU A 53 -1.79 -12.76 -0.53
N HIS A 54 -1.28 -11.53 -0.44
CA HIS A 54 -1.47 -10.52 -1.47
C HIS A 54 -0.68 -10.82 -2.73
N GLN A 55 0.62 -11.04 -2.61
CA GLN A 55 1.52 -11.25 -3.74
C GLN A 55 1.19 -12.54 -4.51
N SER A 56 0.71 -13.57 -3.81
CA SER A 56 0.24 -14.82 -4.46
C SER A 56 -1.11 -14.70 -5.15
N GLY A 57 -1.84 -13.59 -4.95
CA GLY A 57 -3.21 -13.44 -5.46
C GLY A 57 -4.26 -14.21 -4.65
N ARG A 58 -3.87 -14.89 -3.56
CA ARG A 58 -4.79 -15.69 -2.71
C ARG A 58 -5.86 -14.83 -2.04
N ARG A 59 -5.49 -13.63 -1.59
CA ARG A 59 -6.42 -12.62 -1.05
C ARG A 59 -5.99 -11.22 -1.47
N ASN A 60 -6.95 -10.33 -1.64
CA ASN A 60 -6.65 -8.91 -1.75
C ASN A 60 -6.43 -8.34 -0.34
N ARG A 61 -5.16 -8.09 0.03
CA ARG A 61 -4.75 -7.38 1.25
C ARG A 61 -4.21 -5.97 0.96
N SER A 62 -4.59 -5.39 -0.18
CA SER A 62 -4.01 -4.13 -0.66
C SER A 62 -4.18 -2.99 0.33
N ARG A 63 -5.31 -2.99 1.06
CA ARG A 63 -5.63 -1.94 2.02
C ARG A 63 -4.74 -2.04 3.25
N GLU A 64 -4.63 -3.24 3.83
CA GLU A 64 -3.78 -3.47 4.99
C GLU A 64 -2.30 -3.21 4.70
N ILE A 65 -1.81 -3.66 3.54
CA ILE A 65 -0.43 -3.40 3.09
C ILE A 65 -0.20 -1.90 2.89
N TRP A 66 -1.13 -1.22 2.23
CA TRP A 66 -1.05 0.22 2.01
C TRP A 66 -1.00 1.00 3.33
N ASP A 67 -1.88 0.68 4.28
CA ASP A 67 -1.96 1.36 5.57
C ASP A 67 -0.63 1.23 6.35
N VAL A 68 -0.03 0.03 6.36
CA VAL A 68 1.28 -0.19 7.00
C VAL A 68 2.41 0.51 6.25
N ALA A 69 2.44 0.45 4.92
CA ALA A 69 3.48 1.10 4.12
C ALA A 69 3.47 2.63 4.28
N VAL A 70 2.28 3.24 4.29
CA VAL A 70 2.13 4.69 4.50
C VAL A 70 2.48 5.07 5.93
N PHE A 71 2.11 4.25 6.92
CA PHE A 71 2.52 4.46 8.30
C PHE A 71 4.06 4.45 8.43
N ALA A 72 4.73 3.46 7.80
CA ALA A 72 6.18 3.37 7.77
C ALA A 72 6.81 4.62 7.13
N GLU A 73 6.30 5.05 5.98
CA GLU A 73 6.78 6.24 5.26
C GLU A 73 6.66 7.52 6.12
N TRP A 74 5.51 7.71 6.77
CA TRP A 74 5.28 8.82 7.67
C TRP A 74 6.22 8.81 8.89
N ALA A 75 6.52 7.62 9.44
CA ALA A 75 7.42 7.49 10.57
C ALA A 75 8.86 7.84 10.18
N VAL A 76 9.32 7.40 9.00
CA VAL A 76 10.64 7.77 8.45
C VAL A 76 10.77 9.29 8.29
N GLY A 77 9.74 9.95 7.74
CA GLY A 77 9.73 11.41 7.58
C GLY A 77 9.84 12.20 8.89
N ARG A 78 9.54 11.58 10.04
CA ARG A 78 9.68 12.18 11.36
C ARG A 78 11.07 12.01 11.96
N VAL A 79 11.74 10.89 11.69
CA VAL A 79 13.11 10.63 12.15
C VAL A 79 14.11 11.57 11.47
N THR A 80 13.84 11.98 10.23
CA THR A 80 14.72 12.88 9.45
C THR A 80 14.53 14.37 9.75
N HIS A 81 13.48 14.77 10.47
CA HIS A 81 13.18 16.18 10.79
C HIS A 81 13.42 16.56 12.25
N SER A 82 14.07 15.69 13.04
CA SER A 82 14.48 15.94 14.43
C SER A 82 15.89 16.53 14.56
N ASP A 83 16.26 17.44 13.66
CA ASP A 83 17.44 18.32 13.79
C ASP A 83 16.96 19.78 13.90
N TRP A 84 16.48 20.16 15.09
CA TRP A 84 16.38 21.55 15.56
C TRP A 84 16.26 21.58 17.09
#